data_AF-A0A661HHL4-F1
#
_entry.id   AF-A0A661HHL4-F1
#
_cell.length_a   1.000
_cell.length_b   1.000
_cell.length_c   1.000
_cell.angle_alpha   90.00
_cell.angle_beta   90.00
_cell.angle_gamma   90.00
#
_symmetry.space_group_name_H-M   'P 1'
#
loop_
_entity.id
_entity.type
_entity.pdbx_description
1 polymer ?
#
loop_
_entity_poly.entity_id
_entity_poly.type
_entity_poly.pdbx_seq_one_letter_code
_entity_poly.pdbx_strand_id
1 'polypeptide(L)'
;MTKKKLNETIVELCVAHKASAELTNALDELTKPKVGGSSDVNDYTVFNGEDVEFIFCTYHKKWEPVATEVEDEDGEVSEVPLFKANAKSKNGYERACNEALSQWRDQAKTFKVTNDAVVKDLLEGEIDNVEAKALIADAETARSVHVPRVDGLGEDEKPEA
;
A
#
# COMPACT_ATOMS: atom_id res chain seq x y z
N MET A 1 0.73 -5.43 22.41
CA MET A 1 -0.71 -5.73 22.20
C MET A 1 -1.01 -5.60 20.71
N THR A 2 -1.64 -6.57 20.07
CA THR A 2 -1.96 -6.51 18.62
C THR A 2 -3.22 -5.68 18.37
N LYS A 3 -3.35 -5.01 17.22
CA LYS A 3 -4.55 -4.21 16.86
C LYS A 3 -5.87 -4.99 17.04
N LYS A 4 -5.88 -6.28 16.69
CA LYS A 4 -7.03 -7.18 16.91
C LYS A 4 -7.44 -7.25 18.39
N LYS A 5 -6.49 -7.57 19.28
CA LYS A 5 -6.71 -7.60 20.74
C LYS A 5 -7.16 -6.25 21.31
N LEU A 6 -6.63 -5.14 20.79
CA LEU A 6 -7.06 -3.80 21.23
C LEU A 6 -8.53 -3.54 20.86
N ASN A 7 -8.93 -3.90 19.64
CA ASN A 7 -10.30 -3.76 19.16
C ASN A 7 -11.30 -4.63 19.92
N GLU A 8 -10.93 -5.89 20.19
CA GLU A 8 -11.73 -6.80 21.03
C GLU A 8 -11.96 -6.20 22.43
N THR A 9 -10.91 -5.65 23.06
CA THR A 9 -11.02 -4.98 24.36
C THR A 9 -11.91 -3.73 24.33
N ILE A 10 -11.87 -2.94 23.24
CA ILE A 10 -12.73 -1.74 23.09
C ILE A 10 -14.20 -2.16 23.00
N VAL A 11 -14.53 -3.18 22.19
CA VAL A 11 -15.90 -3.69 22.08
C VAL A 11 -16.38 -4.25 23.42
N GLU A 12 -15.55 -5.01 24.13
CA GLU A 12 -15.85 -5.53 25.47
C GLU A 12 -16.15 -4.40 26.48
N LEU A 13 -15.37 -3.32 26.48
CA LEU A 13 -15.60 -2.15 27.33
C LEU A 13 -16.91 -1.44 26.99
N CYS A 14 -17.21 -1.26 25.70
CA CYS A 14 -18.47 -0.66 25.25
C CYS A 14 -19.68 -1.48 25.71
N VAL A 15 -19.62 -2.81 25.62
CA VAL A 15 -20.66 -3.71 26.14
C VAL A 15 -20.76 -3.62 27.66
N ALA A 16 -19.64 -3.65 28.38
CA ALA A 16 -19.60 -3.59 29.84
C ALA A 16 -20.19 -2.28 30.40
N HIS A 17 -19.98 -1.16 29.70
CA HIS A 17 -20.49 0.15 30.08
C HIS A 17 -21.85 0.51 29.47
N LYS A 18 -22.54 -0.45 28.83
CA LYS A 18 -23.86 -0.27 28.21
C LYS A 18 -23.89 0.88 27.19
N ALA A 19 -22.82 1.02 26.40
CA ALA A 19 -22.83 1.87 25.23
C ALA A 19 -24.02 1.51 24.31
N SER A 20 -24.56 2.50 23.61
CA SER A 20 -25.67 2.29 22.67
C SER A 20 -25.34 1.19 21.66
N ALA A 21 -26.31 0.35 21.30
CA ALA A 21 -26.14 -0.70 20.31
C ALA A 21 -25.61 -0.18 18.95
N GLU A 22 -25.99 1.04 18.55
CA GLU A 22 -25.44 1.71 17.36
C GLU A 22 -23.92 1.90 17.44
N LEU A 23 -23.40 2.40 18.57
CA LEU A 23 -21.97 2.59 18.78
C LEU A 23 -21.21 1.25 18.78
N THR A 24 -21.76 0.23 19.43
CA THR A 24 -21.14 -1.10 19.47
C THR A 24 -21.11 -1.77 18.10
N ASN A 25 -22.18 -1.64 17.31
CA ASN A 25 -22.24 -2.19 15.95
C ASN A 25 -21.31 -1.44 15.00
N ALA A 26 -21.25 -0.10 15.08
CA ALA A 26 -20.31 0.70 14.28
C ALA A 26 -18.85 0.32 14.58
N LEU A 27 -18.52 0.06 15.85
CA LEU A 27 -17.20 -0.41 16.26
C LEU A 27 -16.92 -1.85 15.77
N ASP A 28 -17.87 -2.77 15.85
CA ASP A 28 -17.68 -4.13 15.33
C ASP A 28 -17.41 -4.11 13.81
N GLU A 29 -18.15 -3.30 13.06
CA GLU A 29 -17.98 -3.17 11.61
C GLU A 29 -16.62 -2.56 11.23
N LEU A 30 -16.18 -1.54 11.96
CA LEU A 30 -14.86 -0.91 11.77
C LEU A 30 -13.69 -1.84 12.13
N THR A 31 -13.93 -2.80 13.02
CA THR A 31 -12.89 -3.69 13.54
C THR A 31 -12.86 -5.05 12.85
N LYS A 32 -13.89 -5.38 12.07
CA LYS A 32 -13.97 -6.60 11.28
C LYS A 32 -12.83 -6.63 10.26
N PRO A 33 -12.01 -7.70 10.24
CA PRO A 33 -10.94 -7.81 9.26
C PRO A 33 -11.53 -7.87 7.85
N LYS A 34 -11.13 -6.95 6.97
CA LYS A 34 -11.49 -7.02 5.55
C LYS A 34 -10.94 -8.32 4.98
N VAL A 35 -11.84 -9.16 4.46
CA VAL A 35 -11.46 -10.39 3.76
C VAL A 35 -10.84 -9.96 2.43
N GLY A 36 -9.52 -10.10 2.30
CA GLY A 36 -8.82 -9.82 1.05
C GLY A 36 -9.22 -10.84 -0.02
N GLY A 37 -9.59 -10.37 -1.21
CA GLY A 37 -9.85 -11.24 -2.36
C GLY A 37 -8.57 -11.94 -2.81
N SER A 38 -8.62 -13.26 -3.01
CA SER A 38 -7.53 -14.05 -3.58
C SER A 38 -7.60 -13.96 -5.11
N SER A 39 -6.66 -13.27 -5.74
CA SER A 39 -6.45 -13.38 -7.20
C SER A 39 -5.46 -14.51 -7.51
N ASP A 40 -5.59 -15.15 -8.65
CA ASP A 40 -4.67 -16.20 -9.09
C ASP A 40 -3.31 -15.63 -9.48
N VAL A 41 -2.27 -16.45 -9.35
CA VAL A 41 -0.86 -16.03 -9.54
C VAL A 41 -0.55 -15.70 -10.98
N ASN A 42 -1.12 -16.49 -11.88
CA ASN A 42 -0.92 -16.41 -13.32
C ASN A 42 -1.49 -15.12 -13.92
N ASP A 43 -2.40 -14.44 -13.19
CA ASP A 43 -2.96 -13.16 -13.60
C ASP A 43 -1.95 -12.01 -13.48
N TYR A 44 -0.88 -12.18 -12.68
CA TYR A 44 0.06 -11.11 -12.35
C TYR A 44 1.53 -11.51 -12.49
N THR A 45 1.81 -12.68 -13.07
CA THR A 45 3.17 -13.22 -13.20
C THR A 45 3.35 -13.87 -14.58
N VAL A 46 4.50 -13.66 -15.20
CA VAL A 46 4.98 -14.39 -16.40
C VAL A 46 6.17 -15.24 -15.95
N PHE A 47 6.16 -16.52 -16.34
CA PHE A 47 7.19 -17.48 -16.01
C PHE A 47 7.92 -17.90 -17.28
N ASN A 48 9.25 -17.97 -17.22
CA ASN A 48 10.08 -18.61 -18.23
C ASN A 48 10.65 -19.90 -17.62
N GLY A 49 10.02 -21.03 -17.94
CA GLY A 49 10.30 -22.29 -17.26
C GLY A 49 9.85 -22.26 -15.79
N GLU A 50 10.80 -22.45 -14.86
CA GLU A 50 10.54 -22.37 -13.42
C GLU A 50 10.79 -20.96 -12.84
N ASP A 51 11.39 -20.07 -13.62
CA ASP A 51 11.78 -18.74 -13.18
C ASP A 51 10.69 -17.72 -13.48
N VAL A 52 10.48 -16.79 -12.54
CA VAL A 52 9.60 -15.64 -12.76
C VAL A 52 10.36 -14.58 -13.51
N GLU A 53 9.88 -14.18 -14.69
CA GLU A 53 10.54 -13.19 -15.53
C GLU A 53 9.90 -11.81 -15.37
N PHE A 54 8.56 -11.75 -15.37
CA PHE A 54 7.81 -10.49 -15.21
C PHE A 54 6.73 -10.60 -14.14
N ILE A 55 6.49 -9.47 -13.46
CA ILE A 55 5.42 -9.31 -12.49
C ILE A 55 4.64 -8.04 -12.83
N PHE A 56 3.31 -8.14 -12.79
CA PHE A 56 2.45 -6.97 -12.89
C PHE A 56 2.53 -6.15 -11.60
N CYS A 57 3.22 -5.01 -11.65
CA CYS A 57 3.32 -4.07 -10.55
C CYS A 57 1.95 -3.42 -10.31
N THR A 58 1.32 -3.79 -9.20
CA THR A 58 -0.02 -3.31 -8.83
C THR A 58 -0.08 -1.83 -8.50
N TYR A 59 1.05 -1.21 -8.16
CA TYR A 59 1.17 0.23 -8.05
C TYR A 59 1.25 0.80 -9.46
N HIS A 60 2.35 0.63 -10.21
CA HIS A 60 2.59 1.19 -11.56
C HIS A 60 1.58 0.80 -12.65
N LYS A 61 0.80 -0.26 -12.43
CA LYS A 61 -0.12 -0.86 -13.42
C LYS A 61 0.59 -1.30 -14.70
N LYS A 62 1.83 -1.77 -14.57
CA LYS A 62 2.68 -2.23 -15.66
C LYS A 62 3.28 -3.59 -15.36
N TRP A 63 3.56 -4.36 -16.41
CA TRP A 63 4.38 -5.55 -16.36
C TRP A 63 5.84 -5.14 -16.32
N GLU A 64 6.49 -5.42 -15.20
CA GLU A 64 7.89 -5.08 -14.97
C GLU A 64 8.70 -6.38 -14.83
N PRO A 65 9.91 -6.45 -15.39
CA PRO A 65 10.79 -7.59 -15.17
C PRO A 65 11.16 -7.70 -13.68
N VAL A 66 11.49 -8.90 -13.22
CA VAL A 66 11.91 -9.11 -11.82
C VAL A 66 13.25 -8.47 -11.49
N ALA A 67 14.09 -8.27 -12.49
CA ALA A 67 15.40 -7.64 -12.41
C ALA A 67 15.71 -6.85 -13.69
N THR A 68 16.65 -5.90 -13.60
CA THR A 68 17.16 -5.14 -14.74
C THR A 68 18.68 -5.06 -14.68
N GLU A 69 19.32 -4.99 -15.84
CA GLU A 69 20.75 -4.73 -15.93
C GLU A 69 21.04 -3.24 -15.76
N VAL A 70 22.09 -2.92 -15.02
CA VAL A 70 22.61 -1.57 -14.84
C VAL A 70 24.11 -1.62 -15.10
N GLU A 71 24.57 -0.81 -16.05
CA GLU A 71 25.99 -0.60 -16.34
C GLU A 71 26.53 0.54 -15.45
N ASP A 72 27.64 0.30 -14.75
CA ASP A 72 28.30 1.31 -13.93
C ASP A 72 29.26 2.22 -14.74
N GLU A 73 29.90 3.17 -14.07
CA GLU A 73 30.83 4.12 -14.71
C GLU A 73 32.09 3.45 -15.30
N ASP A 74 32.41 2.22 -14.85
CA ASP A 74 33.54 1.42 -15.32
C ASP A 74 33.15 0.42 -16.43
N GLY A 75 31.87 0.40 -16.83
CA GLY A 75 31.32 -0.49 -17.86
C GLY A 75 30.98 -1.90 -17.35
N GLU A 76 30.95 -2.11 -16.04
CA GLU A 76 30.54 -3.38 -15.45
C GLU A 76 29.01 -3.45 -15.39
N VAL A 77 28.44 -4.51 -15.97
CA VAL A 77 26.99 -4.75 -15.97
C VAL A 77 26.63 -5.61 -14.77
N SER A 78 25.79 -5.06 -13.90
CA SER A 78 25.24 -5.76 -12.73
C SER A 78 23.73 -5.90 -12.84
N GLU A 79 23.20 -7.04 -12.42
CA GLU A 79 21.76 -7.28 -12.33
C GLU A 79 21.21 -6.72 -11.01
N VAL A 80 20.17 -5.88 -11.11
CA VAL A 80 19.51 -5.23 -9.97
C VAL A 80 18.08 -5.74 -9.85
N PRO A 81 17.69 -6.35 -8.70
CA PRO A 81 16.33 -6.84 -8.52
C PRO A 81 15.35 -5.68 -8.36
N LEU A 82 14.29 -5.71 -9.18
CA LEU A 82 13.20 -4.72 -9.15
C LEU A 82 12.11 -5.09 -8.15
N PHE A 83 11.98 -6.37 -7.79
CA PHE A 83 10.99 -6.84 -6.82
C PHE A 83 11.66 -7.49 -5.61
N LYS A 84 11.11 -7.22 -4.42
CA LYS A 84 11.56 -7.89 -3.21
C LYS A 84 10.98 -9.30 -3.12
N ALA A 85 11.80 -10.27 -2.77
CA ALA A 85 11.35 -11.63 -2.47
C ALA A 85 10.40 -11.65 -1.25
N ASN A 86 9.29 -12.38 -1.38
CA ASN A 86 8.29 -12.59 -0.35
C ASN A 86 7.84 -14.05 -0.31
N ALA A 87 8.39 -14.82 0.62
CA ALA A 87 8.08 -16.25 0.79
C ALA A 87 6.61 -16.56 1.15
N LYS A 88 5.83 -15.55 1.55
CA LYS A 88 4.39 -15.71 1.82
C LYS A 88 3.53 -15.48 0.59
N SER A 89 4.08 -14.87 -0.44
CA SER A 89 3.40 -14.70 -1.73
C SER A 89 3.45 -16.02 -2.51
N LYS A 90 2.44 -16.26 -3.34
CA LYS A 90 2.38 -17.48 -4.14
C LYS A 90 3.38 -17.49 -5.31
N ASN A 91 3.84 -16.34 -5.79
CA ASN A 91 4.88 -16.21 -6.84
C ASN A 91 6.28 -15.97 -6.26
N GLY A 92 6.45 -15.89 -4.93
CA GLY A 92 7.75 -15.65 -4.31
C GLY A 92 8.20 -14.19 -4.26
N TYR A 93 7.40 -13.23 -4.75
CA TYR A 93 7.73 -11.80 -4.82
C TYR A 93 6.60 -10.90 -4.29
N GLU A 94 6.95 -9.67 -3.92
CA GLU A 94 5.94 -8.63 -3.65
C GLU A 94 5.18 -8.25 -4.93
N ARG A 95 3.94 -7.74 -4.78
CA ARG A 95 3.11 -7.28 -5.92
C ARG A 95 3.42 -5.85 -6.38
N ALA A 96 4.35 -5.18 -5.72
CA ALA A 96 4.80 -3.85 -6.07
C ALA A 96 6.33 -3.87 -6.11
N CYS A 97 6.91 -3.26 -7.14
CA CYS A 97 8.34 -3.15 -7.27
C CYS A 97 8.93 -2.25 -6.16
N ASN A 98 10.24 -2.31 -6.00
CA ASN A 98 10.97 -1.60 -4.94
C ASN A 98 10.78 -0.08 -5.03
N GLU A 99 10.73 0.48 -6.24
CA GLU A 99 10.47 1.90 -6.47
C GLU A 99 9.04 2.27 -6.03
N ALA A 100 8.03 1.53 -6.48
CA ALA A 100 6.64 1.72 -6.06
C ALA A 100 6.48 1.65 -4.54
N LEU A 101 7.15 0.69 -3.89
CA LEU A 101 7.14 0.57 -2.44
C LEU A 101 7.77 1.80 -1.74
N SER A 102 8.83 2.37 -2.33
CA SER A 102 9.44 3.60 -1.82
C SER A 102 8.49 4.79 -1.97
N GLN A 103 7.97 5.00 -3.17
CA GLN A 103 7.04 6.10 -3.48
C GLN A 103 5.79 6.04 -2.58
N TRP A 104 5.19 4.86 -2.42
CA TRP A 104 4.05 4.67 -1.54
C TRP A 104 4.37 4.99 -0.07
N ARG A 105 5.56 4.62 0.41
CA ARG A 105 6.00 4.95 1.79
C ARG A 105 6.17 6.45 1.98
N ASP A 106 6.72 7.16 0.99
CA ASP A 106 6.91 8.61 1.06
C ASP A 106 5.57 9.35 1.02
N GLN A 107 4.63 8.90 0.19
CA GLN A 107 3.25 9.39 0.18
C GLN A 107 2.55 9.14 1.52
N ALA A 108 2.71 7.94 2.10
CA ALA A 108 2.13 7.61 3.40
C ALA A 108 2.74 8.45 4.54
N LYS A 109 4.04 8.73 4.49
CA LYS A 109 4.74 9.59 5.45
C LYS A 109 4.23 11.03 5.36
N THR A 110 4.12 11.56 4.14
CA THR A 110 3.62 12.93 3.89
C THR A 110 2.19 13.08 4.37
N PHE A 111 1.33 12.11 4.07
CA PHE A 111 -0.04 12.07 4.58
C PHE A 111 -0.07 12.08 6.10
N LYS A 112 0.74 11.26 6.76
CA LYS A 112 0.78 11.21 8.22
C LYS A 112 1.15 12.57 8.82
N VAL A 113 2.19 13.22 8.30
CA VAL A 113 2.62 14.55 8.77
C VAL A 113 1.50 15.57 8.59
N THR A 114 0.84 15.57 7.43
CA THR A 114 -0.27 16.48 7.13
C THR A 114 -1.47 16.23 8.05
N ASN A 115 -1.86 14.97 8.23
CA ASN A 115 -2.95 14.59 9.11
C ASN A 115 -2.66 14.97 10.58
N ASP A 116 -1.43 14.74 11.06
CA ASP A 116 -1.03 15.12 12.42
C ASP A 116 -1.07 16.65 12.60
N ALA A 117 -0.71 17.44 11.58
CA ALA A 117 -0.83 18.90 11.60
C ALA A 117 -2.30 19.36 11.62
N VAL A 118 -3.15 18.81 10.74
CA VAL A 118 -4.59 19.15 10.71
C VAL A 118 -5.28 18.83 12.03
N VAL A 119 -4.96 17.68 12.64
CA VAL A 119 -5.51 17.32 13.97
C VAL A 119 -5.05 18.31 15.03
N LYS A 120 -3.79 18.77 14.98
CA LYS A 120 -3.27 19.77 15.90
C LYS A 120 -4.01 21.11 15.74
N ASP A 121 -4.13 21.62 14.53
CA ASP A 121 -4.77 22.90 14.24
C ASP A 121 -6.26 22.89 14.64
N LEU A 122 -6.95 21.76 14.45
CA LEU A 122 -8.32 21.55 14.90
C LEU A 122 -8.45 21.57 16.44
N LEU A 123 -7.48 20.99 17.16
CA LEU A 123 -7.46 20.98 18.62
C LEU A 123 -7.10 22.35 19.21
N GLU A 124 -6.29 23.14 18.51
CA GLU A 124 -5.93 24.51 18.87
C GLU A 124 -7.04 25.52 18.51
N GLY A 125 -8.02 25.10 17.70
CA GLY A 125 -9.15 25.92 17.28
C GLY A 125 -8.82 26.90 16.15
N GLU A 126 -7.70 26.69 15.46
CA GLU A 126 -7.24 27.49 14.32
C GLU A 126 -8.05 27.18 13.06
N ILE A 127 -8.56 25.95 12.95
CA ILE A 127 -9.46 25.50 11.86
C ILE A 127 -10.72 24.85 12.44
N ASP A 128 -11.80 24.84 11.66
CA ASP A 128 -13.04 24.16 12.04
C ASP A 128 -13.12 22.71 11.54
N ASN A 129 -14.18 21.99 11.93
CA ASN A 129 -14.36 20.59 11.56
C ASN A 129 -14.59 20.37 10.05
N VAL A 130 -15.18 21.34 9.36
CA VAL A 130 -15.47 21.27 7.93
C VAL A 130 -14.16 21.43 7.15
N GLU A 131 -13.34 22.39 7.54
CA GLU A 131 -12.02 22.63 6.99
C GLU A 131 -11.07 21.45 7.23
N ALA A 132 -11.03 20.92 8.45
CA ALA A 132 -10.21 19.75 8.77
C ALA A 132 -10.56 18.53 7.90
N LYS A 133 -11.86 18.29 7.64
CA LYS A 133 -12.30 17.20 6.76
C LYS A 133 -11.88 17.43 5.32
N ALA A 134 -11.97 18.65 4.82
CA ALA A 134 -11.52 18.98 3.46
C ALA A 134 -10.01 18.76 3.31
N LEU A 135 -9.20 19.26 4.25
CA LEU A 135 -7.74 19.10 4.24
C LEU A 135 -7.30 17.63 4.32
N ILE A 136 -7.98 16.82 5.13
CA ILE A 136 -7.70 15.37 5.19
C ILE A 136 -8.09 14.69 3.86
N ALA A 137 -9.24 15.05 3.28
CA ALA A 137 -9.66 14.49 1.99
C ALA A 137 -8.70 14.86 0.85
N ASP A 138 -8.18 16.09 0.85
CA ASP A 138 -7.17 16.54 -0.11
C ASP A 138 -5.85 15.78 0.09
N ALA A 139 -5.43 15.58 1.35
CA ALA A 139 -4.25 14.79 1.66
C ALA A 139 -4.41 13.31 1.27
N GLU A 140 -5.60 12.72 1.43
CA GLU A 140 -5.88 11.36 0.97
C GLU A 140 -5.86 11.25 -0.55
N THR A 141 -6.42 12.25 -1.24
CA THR A 141 -6.38 12.35 -2.70
C THR A 141 -4.93 12.39 -3.16
N ALA A 142 -4.11 13.30 -2.60
CA ALA A 142 -2.69 13.41 -2.91
C ALA A 142 -1.91 12.12 -2.63
N ARG A 143 -2.18 11.44 -1.51
CA ARG A 143 -1.55 10.14 -1.18
C ARG A 143 -1.91 9.04 -2.19
N SER A 144 -3.10 9.10 -2.77
CA SER A 144 -3.59 8.08 -3.72
C SER A 144 -3.16 8.35 -5.16
N VAL A 145 -2.53 9.50 -5.45
CA VAL A 145 -2.01 9.82 -6.78
C VAL A 145 -0.99 8.76 -7.18
N HIS A 146 -1.24 8.19 -8.35
CA HIS A 146 -0.33 7.25 -8.96
C HIS A 146 0.86 7.97 -9.56
N VAL A 147 2.08 7.60 -9.17
CA VAL A 147 3.31 8.17 -9.71
C VAL A 147 3.92 7.16 -10.68
N PRO A 148 4.12 7.52 -11.96
CA PRO A 148 4.83 6.68 -12.91
C PRO A 148 6.30 6.48 -12.52
N ARG A 149 6.91 5.39 -12.96
CA ARG A 149 8.36 5.20 -12.83
C ARG A 149 9.13 6.29 -13.56
N VAL A 150 10.26 6.69 -12.98
CA VAL A 150 11.13 7.71 -13.57
C VAL A 150 11.86 7.20 -14.82
N ASP A 151 12.24 5.93 -14.82
CA ASP A 151 12.97 5.27 -15.93
C ASP A 151 12.06 4.80 -17.08
N GLY A 152 10.74 4.89 -16.91
CA GLY A 152 9.76 4.46 -17.90
C GLY A 152 9.68 2.94 -18.11
N LEU A 153 10.37 2.16 -17.28
CA LEU A 153 10.47 0.71 -17.41
C LEU A 153 9.11 0.01 -17.20
N GLY A 154 8.89 -1.05 -17.97
CA GLY A 154 7.69 -1.88 -17.92
C GLY A 154 6.69 -1.64 -19.04
N GLU A 155 5.90 -2.67 -19.31
CA GLU A 155 4.96 -2.79 -20.44
C GLU A 155 3.50 -2.71 -19.98
N ASP A 156 2.64 -2.16 -20.83
CA ASP A 156 1.20 -2.07 -20.54
C ASP A 156 0.49 -3.42 -20.81
N GLU A 157 1.00 -4.19 -21.78
CA GLU A 157 0.49 -5.51 -22.12
C GLU A 157 1.29 -6.61 -21.43
N LYS A 158 0.68 -7.78 -21.22
CA LYS A 158 1.34 -8.92 -20.59
C LYS A 158 2.38 -9.50 -21.56
N PRO A 159 3.67 -9.57 -21.19
CA PRO A 159 4.68 -10.20 -22.03
C PRO A 159 4.37 -11.67 -22.30
N GLU A 160 4.76 -12.15 -23.48
CA GLU A 160 4.73 -13.57 -23.81
C GLU A 160 5.81 -14.32 -23.02
N ALA A 161 5.51 -15.56 -22.61
CA ALA A 161 6.43 -16.45 -21.89
C ALA A 161 7.30 -17.25 -22.85
#